data_AF-A0A3A5ADF7-F1
#
_entry.id   AF-A0A3A5ADF7-F1
#
_cell.length_a   1.000
_cell.length_b   1.000
_cell.length_c   1.000
_cell.angle_alpha   90.00
_cell.angle_beta   90.00
_cell.angle_gamma   90.00
#
_symmetry.space_group_name_H-M   'P 1'
#
loop_
_entity.id
_entity.type
_entity.pdbx_description
1 polymer ?
#
loop_
_entity_poly.entity_id
_entity_poly.type
_entity_poly.pdbx_seq_one_letter_code
_entity_poly.pdbx_strand_id
1 'polypeptide(L)'
;MPGEIFVFTSTGERVLIVYSPAETDVAEIRECKEEWERFSRRSAEALDVYRSSKLKDKKAIDDSFRYREQGFEAYRRCFGREATKQPFFLPLKRQVQSILDRLEE
;
A
#
# COMPACT_ATOMS: atom_id res chain seq x y z
N MET A 1 -4.76 -10.29 -0.27
CA MET A 1 -3.70 -9.87 -1.22
C MET A 1 -4.30 -8.88 -2.21
N PRO A 2 -3.55 -7.89 -2.70
CA PRO A 2 -4.07 -6.96 -3.70
C PRO A 2 -4.36 -7.74 -4.98
N GLY A 3 -5.65 -7.88 -5.31
CA GLY A 3 -6.12 -8.56 -6.52
C GLY A 3 -6.41 -7.59 -7.67
N GLU A 4 -6.12 -6.30 -7.48
CA GLU A 4 -6.44 -5.23 -8.42
C GLU A 4 -5.20 -4.38 -8.69
N ILE A 5 -5.06 -3.96 -9.94
CA ILE A 5 -4.12 -2.92 -10.37
C ILE A 5 -4.90 -1.64 -10.69
N PHE A 6 -4.31 -0.51 -10.31
CA PHE A 6 -4.80 0.82 -10.66
C PHE A 6 -3.79 1.46 -11.62
N VAL A 7 -4.23 1.78 -12.82
CA VAL A 7 -3.42 2.47 -13.83
C VAL A 7 -3.89 3.92 -13.91
N PHE A 8 -2.97 4.83 -13.60
CA PHE A 8 -3.18 6.27 -13.72
C PHE A 8 -2.43 6.74 -14.96
N THR A 9 -3.14 7.31 -15.93
CA THR A 9 -2.54 7.91 -17.13
C THR A 9 -3.14 9.28 -17.40
N SER A 10 -2.40 10.13 -18.11
CA SER A 10 -2.84 11.46 -18.51
C SER A 10 -2.65 11.62 -20.02
N THR A 11 -3.73 12.02 -20.71
CA THR A 11 -3.70 12.38 -22.13
C THR A 11 -3.48 13.88 -22.35
N GLY A 12 -2.96 14.60 -21.34
CA GLY A 12 -2.78 16.05 -21.34
C GLY A 12 -4.06 16.83 -21.01
N GLU A 13 -5.21 16.42 -21.54
CA GLU A 13 -6.52 17.05 -21.25
C GLU A 13 -7.33 16.33 -20.17
N ARG A 14 -7.06 15.02 -19.98
CA ARG A 14 -7.82 14.16 -19.06
C ARG A 14 -6.88 13.26 -18.29
N VAL A 15 -7.24 13.01 -17.04
CA VAL A 15 -6.66 11.93 -16.23
C VAL A 15 -7.61 10.75 -16.30
N LEU A 16 -7.08 9.60 -16.71
CA LEU A 16 -7.81 8.34 -16.74
C LEU A 16 -7.31 7.48 -15.58
N ILE A 17 -8.26 6.88 -14.86
CA ILE A 17 -8.00 5.90 -13.81
C ILE A 17 -8.67 4.61 -14.26
N VAL A 18 -7.86 3.61 -14.57
CA VAL A 18 -8.36 2.27 -14.96
C VAL A 18 -8.11 1.32 -13.80
N TYR A 19 -9.16 0.59 -13.42
CA TYR A 19 -9.08 -0.53 -12.50
C TYR A 19 -9.15 -1.83 -13.30
N SER A 20 -8.28 -2.78 -12.97
CA SER A 20 -8.28 -4.10 -13.60
C SER A 20 -7.87 -5.15 -12.58
N PRO A 21 -8.45 -6.37 -12.60
CA PRO A 21 -7.92 -7.49 -11.84
C PRO A 21 -6.45 -7.73 -12.21
N ALA A 22 -5.61 -8.04 -11.23
CA ALA A 22 -4.23 -8.44 -11.47
C ALA A 22 -4.22 -9.83 -12.14
N GLU A 23 -3.53 -9.95 -13.26
CA GLU A 23 -3.40 -11.24 -13.99
C GLU A 23 -2.44 -12.22 -13.31
N THR A 24 -1.70 -11.75 -12.31
CA THR A 24 -0.76 -12.56 -11.54
C THR A 24 -0.94 -12.31 -10.05
N ASP A 25 -0.72 -13.34 -9.24
CA ASP A 25 -0.80 -13.23 -7.80
C ASP A 25 0.33 -12.34 -7.28
N VAL A 26 -0.04 -11.26 -6.59
CA VAL A 26 0.90 -10.38 -5.91
C VAL A 26 1.22 -11.00 -4.55
N ALA A 27 2.26 -11.85 -4.56
CA ALA A 27 2.78 -12.48 -3.37
C ALA A 27 3.21 -11.44 -2.32
N GLU A 28 3.03 -11.81 -1.05
CA GLU A 28 3.45 -11.01 0.09
C GLU A 28 4.98 -10.98 0.17
N ILE A 29 5.56 -9.78 0.30
CA ILE A 29 6.99 -9.61 0.54
C ILE A 29 7.20 -9.61 2.06
N ARG A 30 7.75 -10.71 2.59
CA ARG A 30 7.84 -10.95 4.04
C ARG A 30 8.55 -9.83 4.79
N GLU A 31 9.65 -9.33 4.26
CA GLU A 31 10.43 -8.24 4.86
C GLU A 31 9.60 -6.96 4.96
N CYS A 32 8.75 -6.67 3.97
CA CYS A 32 7.89 -5.49 4.00
C CYS A 32 6.70 -5.66 4.95
N LYS A 33 6.20 -6.89 5.11
CA LYS A 33 5.19 -7.19 6.12
C LYS A 33 5.71 -6.99 7.53
N GLU A 34 6.94 -7.41 7.81
CA GLU A 34 7.55 -7.23 9.15
C GLU A 34 7.63 -5.74 9.52
N GLU A 35 7.96 -4.86 8.58
CA GLU A 35 7.90 -3.40 8.77
C GLU A 35 6.46 -2.93 9.10
N TRP A 36 5.47 -3.38 8.35
CA TRP A 36 4.06 -3.05 8.60
C TRP A 36 3.58 -3.53 9.97
N GLU A 37 3.89 -4.76 10.35
CA GLU A 37 3.48 -5.38 11.61
C GLU A 37 4.10 -4.67 12.81
N ARG A 38 5.37 -4.25 12.72
CA ARG A 38 6.06 -3.49 13.76
C ARG A 38 5.32 -2.21 14.12
N PHE A 39 4.89 -1.44 13.12
CA PHE A 39 4.14 -0.21 13.33
C PHE A 39 2.68 -0.45 13.70
N SER A 40 2.06 -1.50 13.15
CA SER A 40 0.71 -1.93 13.53
C SER A 40 0.62 -2.26 15.02
N ARG A 41 1.62 -2.96 15.57
CA ARG A 41 1.70 -3.26 17.01
C ARG A 41 1.76 -1.99 17.85
N ARG A 42 2.63 -1.03 17.49
CA ARG A 42 2.75 0.25 18.21
C ARG A 42 1.45 1.07 18.15
N SER A 43 0.78 1.07 17.00
CA SER A 43 -0.51 1.72 16.83
C SER A 43 -1.58 1.11 17.74
N ALA A 44 -1.62 -0.23 17.83
CA ALA A 44 -2.55 -0.95 18.69
C ALA A 44 -2.27 -0.67 20.18
N GLU A 45 -1.01 -0.72 20.60
CA GLU A 45 -0.60 -0.39 21.98
C GLU A 45 -1.02 1.03 22.38
N ALA A 46 -0.78 2.01 21.51
CA ALA A 46 -1.21 3.40 21.76
C ALA A 46 -2.75 3.54 21.81
N LEU A 47 -3.46 2.81 20.95
CA LEU A 47 -4.93 2.80 20.97
C LEU A 47 -5.49 2.18 22.25
N ASP A 48 -4.83 1.15 22.78
CA ASP A 48 -5.23 0.51 24.04
C ASP A 48 -4.96 1.40 25.25
N VAL A 49 -3.89 2.21 25.24
CA VAL A 49 -3.68 3.28 26.23
C VAL A 49 -4.82 4.31 26.18
N TYR A 50 -5.19 4.77 24.98
CA TYR A 50 -6.31 5.69 24.79
C TYR A 50 -7.63 5.12 25.34
N ARG A 51 -7.94 3.86 25.02
CA ARG A 51 -9.13 3.16 25.54
C ARG A 51 -9.11 3.03 27.06
N SER A 52 -7.98 2.61 27.61
CA SER A 52 -7.79 2.43 29.06
C SER A 52 -7.90 3.75 29.83
N SER A 53 -7.55 4.87 29.20
CA SER A 53 -7.73 6.22 29.76
C SER A 53 -9.19 6.71 29.79
N LYS A 54 -10.16 5.86 29.41
CA LYS A 54 -11.56 6.25 29.15
C LYS A 54 -11.65 7.36 28.11
N LEU A 55 -10.84 7.25 27.04
CA LEU A 55 -10.83 8.16 25.90
C LEU A 55 -10.35 9.58 26.23
N LYS A 56 -9.51 9.74 27.26
CA LYS A 56 -9.02 11.06 27.71
C LYS A 56 -7.60 11.37 27.26
N ASP A 57 -6.78 10.35 27.01
CA ASP A 57 -5.40 10.52 26.58
C ASP A 57 -5.34 10.82 25.07
N LYS A 58 -5.47 12.10 24.72
CA LYS A 58 -5.40 12.57 23.33
C LYS A 58 -4.06 12.24 22.67
N LYS A 59 -2.97 12.23 23.44
CA LYS A 59 -1.65 11.89 22.90
C LYS A 59 -1.62 10.43 22.43
N ALA A 60 -2.24 9.53 23.18
CA ALA A 60 -2.29 8.11 22.82
C ALA A 60 -3.06 7.85 21.51
N ILE A 61 -4.16 8.55 21.25
CA ILE A 61 -4.87 8.43 19.95
C ILE A 61 -4.07 9.07 18.81
N ASP A 62 -3.44 10.23 19.02
CA ASP A 62 -2.59 10.87 18.02
C ASP A 62 -1.36 9.99 17.67
N ASP A 63 -0.74 9.39 18.69
CA ASP A 63 0.38 8.45 18.53
C ASP A 63 -0.08 7.21 17.74
N SER A 64 -1.29 6.70 17.99
CA SER A 64 -1.86 5.58 17.23
C SER A 64 -1.99 5.90 15.75
N PHE A 65 -2.49 7.09 15.39
CA PHE A 65 -2.59 7.53 13.99
C PHE A 65 -1.22 7.72 13.36
N ARG A 66 -0.30 8.39 14.07
CA ARG A 66 1.08 8.60 13.61
C ARG A 66 1.77 7.27 13.31
N TYR A 67 1.62 6.25 14.16
CA TYR A 67 2.21 4.94 13.91
C TYR A 67 1.59 4.24 12.68
N ARG A 68 0.30 4.40 12.41
CA ARG A 68 -0.32 3.87 11.18
C ARG A 68 0.25 4.51 9.93
N GLU A 69 0.39 5.82 9.93
CA GLU A 69 0.98 6.56 8.81
C GLU A 69 2.45 6.14 8.58
N GLN A 70 3.26 6.12 9.64
CA GLN A 70 4.65 5.68 9.56
C GLN A 70 4.77 4.22 9.08
N GLY A 71 3.87 3.34 9.52
CA GLY A 71 3.80 1.96 9.05
C GLY A 71 3.50 1.86 7.57
N PHE A 72 2.52 2.64 7.09
CA PHE A 72 2.18 2.68 5.67
C PHE A 72 3.33 3.21 4.81
N GLU A 73 3.99 4.28 5.26
CA GLU A 73 5.17 4.80 4.57
C GLU A 73 6.33 3.80 4.54
N ALA A 74 6.63 3.15 5.67
CA ALA A 74 7.68 2.16 5.76
C ALA A 74 7.40 0.97 4.82
N TYR A 75 6.17 0.47 4.83
CA TYR A 75 5.71 -0.57 3.91
C TYR A 75 5.87 -0.14 2.45
N ARG A 76 5.37 1.05 2.07
CA ARG A 76 5.49 1.56 0.68
C ARG A 76 6.93 1.68 0.22
N ARG A 77 7.81 2.22 1.08
CA ARG A 77 9.24 2.35 0.78
C ARG A 77 9.90 0.98 0.60
N CYS A 78 9.56 0.00 1.45
CA CYS A 78 10.05 -1.37 1.31
C CYS A 78 9.54 -2.00 0.01
N PHE A 79 8.23 -1.99 -0.20
CA PHE A 79 7.58 -2.61 -1.35
C PHE A 79 8.08 -2.02 -2.66
N GLY A 80 8.25 -0.70 -2.76
CA GLY A 80 8.80 -0.06 -3.95
C GLY A 80 10.23 -0.51 -4.32
N ARG A 81 11.05 -0.87 -3.32
CA ARG A 81 12.41 -1.41 -3.56
C ARG A 81 12.40 -2.90 -3.87
N GLU A 82 11.58 -3.67 -3.15
CA GLU A 82 11.62 -5.13 -3.24
C GLU A 82 10.73 -5.71 -4.34
N ALA A 83 9.63 -5.03 -4.69
CA ALA A 83 8.69 -5.51 -5.70
C ALA A 83 9.36 -5.73 -7.06
N THR A 84 10.30 -4.86 -7.45
CA THR A 84 11.02 -4.99 -8.73
C THR A 84 11.84 -6.27 -8.87
N LYS A 85 12.15 -6.92 -7.74
CA LYS A 85 12.89 -8.18 -7.66
C LYS A 85 11.97 -9.40 -7.61
N GLN A 86 10.66 -9.20 -7.47
CA GLN A 86 9.68 -10.28 -7.33
C GLN A 86 9.23 -10.84 -8.68
N PRO A 87 8.88 -12.13 -8.76
CA PRO A 87 8.41 -12.77 -10.00
C PRO A 87 7.17 -12.10 -10.61
N PHE A 88 6.29 -11.53 -9.80
CA PHE A 88 5.05 -10.90 -10.26
C PHE A 88 5.28 -9.57 -11.00
N PHE A 89 6.44 -8.93 -10.84
CA PHE A 89 6.62 -7.54 -11.29
C PHE A 89 6.59 -7.37 -12.81
N LEU A 90 7.31 -8.22 -13.53
CA LEU A 90 7.34 -8.15 -14.99
C LEU A 90 5.98 -8.46 -15.64
N PRO A 91 5.23 -9.50 -15.22
CA PRO A 91 3.86 -9.70 -15.67
C PRO A 91 2.95 -8.50 -15.43
N LEU A 92 2.94 -7.93 -14.22
CA LEU A 92 2.12 -6.75 -13.92
C LEU A 92 2.50 -5.55 -14.80
N LYS A 93 3.81 -5.32 -15.02
CA LYS A 93 4.26 -4.25 -15.90
C LYS A 93 3.76 -4.42 -17.34
N ARG A 94 3.73 -5.65 -17.86
CA ARG A 94 3.16 -5.96 -19.19
C ARG A 94 1.66 -5.73 -19.22
N GLN A 95 0.95 -6.12 -18.18
CA GLN A 95 -0.49 -5.88 -18.07
C GLN A 95 -0.81 -4.38 -18.09
N VAL A 96 -0.06 -3.58 -17.31
CA VAL A 96 -0.18 -2.12 -17.32
C VAL A 96 0.07 -1.55 -18.71
N GLN A 97 1.12 -2.00 -19.41
CA GLN A 97 1.40 -1.54 -20.77
C GLN A 97 0.26 -1.89 -21.73
N SER A 98 -0.28 -3.11 -21.68
CA SER A 98 -1.41 -3.50 -22.54
C SER A 98 -2.67 -2.66 -22.26
N ILE A 99 -2.88 -2.20 -21.03
CA ILE A 99 -3.98 -1.27 -20.72
C ILE A 99 -3.71 0.08 -21.37
N LEU A 100 -2.49 0.61 -21.26
CA LEU A 100 -2.12 1.89 -21.85
C LEU A 100 -2.25 1.86 -23.38
N ASP A 101 -1.75 0.82 -24.03
CA ASP A 101 -1.80 0.67 -25.49
C ASP A 101 -3.26 0.75 -26.01
N ARG A 102 -4.21 0.15 -25.28
CA ARG A 102 -5.65 0.20 -25.62
C ARG A 102 -6.32 1.56 -25.38
N LEU A 103 -5.69 2.43 -24.60
CA LEU A 103 -6.19 3.79 -24.35
C LEU A 103 -5.65 4.80 -25.37
N GLU A 104 -4.59 4.43 -26.10
CA GLU A 104 -4.00 5.23 -27.18
C GLU A 104 -4.59 4.92 -28.57
N GLU A 105 -5.30 3.79 -28.70
CA GLU A 105 -6.13 3.42 -29.87
C GLU A 105 -7.41 4.27 -29.98
#